data_AF-B4PLP5-F1
#
_entry.id   AF-B4PLP5-F1
#
_cell.length_a   1.000
_cell.length_b   1.000
_cell.length_c   1.000
_cell.angle_alpha   90.00
_cell.angle_beta   90.00
_cell.angle_gamma   90.00
#
_symmetry.space_group_name_H-M   'P 1'
#
loop_
_entity.id
_entity.type
_entity.pdbx_description
1 polymer ?
#
loop_
_entity_poly.entity_id
_entity_poly.type
_entity_poly.pdbx_seq_one_letter_code
_entity_poly.pdbx_strand_id
1 'polypeptide(L)'
;MLGLQRFAGSFVTQLYRRAAYSSSVRAAGIPLAPTGGQSDAVETEARTPAAEAAAKKPRGNMVAAAFESLKNDSPRDESKNQASSKIDERIINAKTVNGLLTITENNNAFSRKHALRIVSILAEWSSMDRVKISEFENDTRFLRICRMLGRTVPKSNGGNNKGVGDNGNAKRISGFRTDDLNTVLGVAGDDEAAKLIASISLPQMVKVMSTLAQRKRRSTPLLRSLAFNISSASETLDLKQAADVLYAMSTLNFQDSVLGAKVCADVQSALPKNVEKSAVVGSIITSLGILRYRDLDVLESLTQWLVKNSEICRPQDLSAYFLTSALLNFKSAQLEEVSKKLVKSIVREDFTKQSEWLSFVWSLTMLGLVEHSHLASVLSADFLEALKKDKAGVTATSKMRLLNLSSYAQLIATDYKGPLLSTDSPVYQVPMAHPKAKQVLVNGMLDALKSLLPASNHLQTAVDTKMGFLIDALCHFDANKNPLPLDKENPNAIRVALMVIDFHDICHGTHRCASGVTNLTFDLLEKSGYHVIPVPYNEFSTSDKLLKRVQYLESKFKAIASSK
;
A
#
# COMPACT_ATOMS: atom_id res chain seq x y z
N MET A 1 16.68 14.80 -15.44
CA MET A 1 16.40 14.95 -13.99
C MET A 1 15.47 16.15 -13.72
N LEU A 2 14.17 16.03 -14.00
CA LEU A 2 13.15 17.04 -13.60
C LEU A 2 11.72 16.47 -13.49
N GLY A 3 11.51 15.18 -13.79
CA GLY A 3 10.19 14.54 -13.81
C GLY A 3 9.77 13.81 -12.53
N LEU A 4 10.65 13.60 -11.55
CA LEU A 4 10.31 12.90 -10.30
C LEU A 4 9.91 13.82 -9.14
N GLN A 5 10.24 15.12 -9.19
CA GLN A 5 10.02 16.03 -8.06
C GLN A 5 8.58 16.54 -7.95
N ARG A 6 7.81 16.62 -9.05
CA ARG A 6 6.41 17.06 -9.02
C ARG A 6 5.40 15.98 -8.61
N PHE A 7 5.81 14.71 -8.56
CA PHE A 7 4.89 13.61 -8.24
C PHE A 7 4.90 13.19 -6.76
N ALA A 8 5.93 13.55 -5.98
CA ALA A 8 6.08 13.07 -4.60
C ALA A 8 5.01 13.60 -3.64
N GLY A 9 4.72 14.92 -3.62
CA GLY A 9 3.78 15.50 -2.65
C GLY A 9 2.35 14.95 -2.74
N SER A 10 1.83 14.73 -3.96
CA SER A 10 0.48 14.18 -4.16
C SER A 10 0.40 12.65 -3.97
N PHE A 11 1.52 11.93 -4.13
CA PHE A 11 1.56 10.48 -3.93
C PHE A 11 1.63 10.11 -2.45
N VAL A 12 2.37 10.88 -1.65
CA VAL A 12 2.57 10.62 -0.22
C VAL A 12 1.24 10.66 0.54
N THR A 13 0.43 11.70 0.37
CA THR A 13 -0.92 11.77 0.96
C THR A 13 -1.86 10.68 0.43
N GLN A 14 -1.77 10.30 -0.85
CA GLN A 14 -2.60 9.25 -1.44
C GLN A 14 -2.19 7.83 -0.99
N LEU A 15 -0.90 7.61 -0.70
CA LEU A 15 -0.36 6.38 -0.14
C LEU A 15 -0.68 6.25 1.35
N TYR A 16 -0.50 7.32 2.13
CA TYR A 16 -0.97 7.36 3.52
C TYR A 16 -2.49 7.28 3.65
N ARG A 17 -3.25 7.77 2.67
CA ARG A 17 -4.72 7.57 2.66
C ARG A 17 -5.10 6.09 2.63
N ARG A 18 -4.28 5.21 2.02
CA ARG A 18 -4.47 3.75 2.06
C ARG A 18 -3.95 3.12 3.35
N ALA A 19 -2.93 3.72 3.97
CA ALA A 19 -2.23 3.18 5.15
C ALA A 19 -2.74 3.72 6.50
N ALA A 20 -3.47 4.82 6.57
CA ALA A 20 -4.00 5.35 7.84
C ALA A 20 -5.41 4.81 8.14
N TYR A 21 -6.23 4.67 7.11
CA TYR A 21 -7.56 4.09 7.19
C TYR A 21 -7.64 3.04 6.10
N SER A 22 -7.38 1.78 6.46
CA SER A 22 -7.45 0.66 5.53
C SER A 22 -8.88 0.58 4.96
N SER A 23 -9.14 1.17 3.81
CA SER A 23 -10.27 0.87 2.92
C SER A 23 -11.72 0.98 3.43
N SER A 24 -11.99 1.53 4.63
CA SER A 24 -13.35 1.69 5.17
C SER A 24 -14.30 2.52 4.29
N VAL A 25 -13.74 3.33 3.38
CA VAL A 25 -14.50 4.21 2.48
C VAL A 25 -14.94 3.52 1.17
N ARG A 26 -14.33 2.40 0.75
CA ARG A 26 -14.68 1.73 -0.53
C ARG A 26 -15.86 0.75 -0.44
N ALA A 27 -16.24 0.33 0.75
CA ALA A 27 -17.28 -0.70 0.94
C ALA A 27 -18.71 -0.14 0.91
N ALA A 28 -18.91 1.18 1.07
CA ALA A 28 -20.21 1.84 1.14
C ALA A 28 -20.97 1.97 -0.20
N GLY A 29 -20.54 1.26 -1.25
CA GLY A 29 -21.17 1.28 -2.58
C GLY A 29 -22.43 0.42 -2.72
N ILE A 30 -22.93 -0.18 -1.64
CA ILE A 30 -24.16 -0.96 -1.64
C ILE A 30 -24.99 -0.51 -0.44
N PRO A 31 -26.18 0.10 -0.63
CA PRO A 31 -27.05 0.42 0.49
C PRO A 31 -27.55 -0.88 1.14
N LEU A 32 -27.29 -1.04 2.43
CA LEU A 32 -27.96 -2.04 3.26
C LEU A 32 -29.42 -1.60 3.41
N ALA A 33 -30.35 -2.40 2.87
CA ALA A 33 -31.78 -2.20 3.07
C ALA A 33 -32.15 -2.42 4.55
N PRO A 34 -33.10 -1.65 5.11
CA PRO A 34 -33.58 -1.87 6.46
C PRO A 34 -34.43 -3.14 6.51
N THR A 35 -34.12 -4.05 7.42
CA THR A 35 -34.93 -5.23 7.73
C THR A 35 -36.13 -4.83 8.58
N GLY A 36 -37.33 -4.92 8.00
CA GLY A 36 -38.61 -4.97 8.71
C GLY A 36 -39.39 -6.18 8.19
N GLY A 37 -39.92 -7.01 9.08
CA GLY A 37 -40.53 -8.30 8.75
C GLY A 37 -42.03 -8.25 8.48
N GLN A 38 -42.55 -9.27 7.81
CA GLN A 38 -43.77 -10.03 8.15
C GLN A 38 -43.94 -11.24 7.21
N SER A 39 -44.68 -12.23 7.73
CA SER A 39 -44.96 -13.58 7.26
C SER A 39 -45.93 -13.66 6.06
N ASP A 40 -45.79 -14.68 5.20
CA ASP A 40 -46.67 -15.86 5.14
C ASP A 40 -46.63 -16.62 3.78
N ALA A 41 -46.58 -17.96 3.93
CA ALA A 41 -47.20 -19.07 3.16
C ALA A 41 -47.19 -19.21 1.62
N VAL A 42 -46.66 -20.40 1.19
CA VAL A 42 -47.22 -21.40 0.22
C VAL A 42 -47.31 -20.94 -1.26
N GLU A 43 -46.79 -21.59 -2.31
CA GLU A 43 -46.99 -22.97 -2.77
C GLU A 43 -46.07 -23.30 -3.98
N THR A 44 -46.06 -24.57 -4.37
CA THR A 44 -45.23 -25.17 -5.42
C THR A 44 -46.15 -25.53 -6.59
N GLU A 45 -45.82 -25.20 -7.84
CA GLU A 45 -46.20 -26.05 -8.98
C GLU A 45 -45.42 -25.70 -10.26
N ALA A 46 -45.17 -26.76 -11.05
CA ALA A 46 -44.35 -26.78 -12.25
C ALA A 46 -45.21 -26.85 -13.52
N ARG A 47 -44.81 -26.14 -14.59
CA ARG A 47 -44.75 -26.65 -15.99
C ARG A 47 -44.35 -25.55 -16.99
N THR A 48 -43.25 -25.81 -17.70
CA THR A 48 -42.86 -25.30 -19.04
C THR A 48 -43.80 -25.81 -20.15
N PRO A 49 -43.67 -25.46 -21.46
CA PRO A 49 -42.70 -24.56 -22.14
C PRO A 49 -43.32 -23.58 -23.19
N ALA A 50 -42.58 -22.54 -23.58
CA ALA A 50 -42.52 -22.09 -24.99
C ALA A 50 -41.26 -21.24 -25.22
N ALA A 51 -40.60 -21.52 -26.34
CA ALA A 51 -39.31 -20.98 -26.74
C ALA A 51 -39.42 -19.59 -27.37
N GLU A 52 -38.44 -18.73 -27.08
CA GLU A 52 -37.89 -17.80 -28.07
C GLU A 52 -36.48 -17.34 -27.66
N ALA A 53 -35.62 -17.20 -28.66
CA ALA A 53 -34.17 -17.21 -28.58
C ALA A 53 -33.55 -15.85 -28.23
N ALA A 54 -32.56 -15.84 -27.33
CA ALA A 54 -31.45 -14.87 -27.37
C ALA A 54 -30.25 -15.37 -26.57
N ALA A 55 -29.21 -15.82 -27.28
CA ALA A 55 -27.97 -16.34 -26.72
C ALA A 55 -27.12 -15.24 -26.06
N LYS A 56 -26.48 -15.61 -24.95
CA LYS A 56 -25.49 -14.84 -24.18
C LYS A 56 -24.34 -14.34 -25.06
N LYS A 57 -24.04 -13.04 -25.03
CA LYS A 57 -22.80 -12.45 -25.58
C LYS A 57 -21.66 -12.52 -24.55
N PRO A 58 -20.53 -13.20 -24.84
CA PRO A 58 -19.30 -13.04 -24.06
C PRO A 58 -18.57 -11.75 -24.48
N ARG A 59 -18.03 -11.03 -23.48
CA ARG A 59 -17.23 -9.81 -23.63
C ARG A 59 -15.90 -10.12 -24.30
N GLY A 60 -15.73 -9.70 -25.55
CA GLY A 60 -14.48 -9.83 -26.31
C GLY A 60 -14.22 -8.64 -27.24
N ASN A 61 -14.36 -7.39 -26.75
CA ASN A 61 -14.23 -6.17 -27.58
C ASN A 61 -12.96 -5.35 -27.30
N MET A 62 -11.79 -5.99 -27.17
CA MET A 62 -10.50 -5.28 -27.21
C MET A 62 -9.59 -5.74 -28.36
N VAL A 63 -9.78 -6.98 -28.80
CA VAL A 63 -9.02 -7.56 -29.92
C VAL A 63 -9.58 -7.06 -31.26
N ALA A 64 -10.90 -6.95 -31.40
CA ALA A 64 -11.54 -6.45 -32.62
C ALA A 64 -11.13 -5.00 -32.97
N ALA A 65 -11.04 -4.10 -31.99
CA ALA A 65 -10.60 -2.72 -32.20
C ALA A 65 -9.12 -2.60 -32.59
N ALA A 66 -8.28 -3.55 -32.15
CA ALA A 66 -6.88 -3.62 -32.55
C ALA A 66 -6.70 -4.15 -33.99
N PHE A 67 -7.61 -5.02 -34.47
CA PHE A 67 -7.63 -5.49 -35.86
C PHE A 67 -8.28 -4.49 -36.83
N GLU A 68 -9.23 -3.67 -36.38
CA GLU A 68 -9.88 -2.67 -37.22
C GLU A 68 -8.94 -1.48 -37.54
N SER A 69 -7.96 -1.21 -36.67
CA SER A 69 -6.87 -0.28 -36.93
C SER A 69 -5.84 -0.79 -37.96
N LEU A 70 -5.91 -2.07 -38.34
CA LEU A 70 -5.02 -2.68 -39.35
C LEU A 70 -5.62 -2.71 -40.76
N LYS A 71 -6.86 -2.25 -40.96
CA LYS A 71 -7.55 -2.32 -42.26
C LYS A 71 -7.52 -1.03 -43.08
N ASN A 72 -7.08 0.08 -42.50
CA ASN A 72 -7.05 1.40 -43.16
C ASN A 72 -5.63 1.92 -43.44
N ASP A 73 -4.81 1.13 -44.14
CA ASP A 73 -3.65 1.69 -44.85
C ASP A 73 -3.63 1.14 -46.27
N SER A 74 -4.05 1.99 -47.22
CA SER A 74 -3.85 1.82 -48.67
C SER A 74 -2.72 2.76 -49.12
N PRO A 75 -2.12 2.55 -50.31
CA PRO A 75 -0.73 2.15 -50.46
C PRO A 75 0.18 3.32 -50.84
N ARG A 76 1.36 3.42 -50.22
CA ARG A 76 2.53 4.09 -50.81
C ARG A 76 3.79 3.29 -50.49
N ASP A 77 4.62 3.09 -51.51
CA ASP A 77 5.92 2.37 -51.56
C ASP A 77 5.89 0.87 -51.90
N GLU A 78 5.69 0.57 -53.19
CA GLU A 78 5.71 -0.79 -53.77
C GLU A 78 7.09 -1.49 -53.70
N SER A 79 8.18 -0.79 -53.38
CA SER A 79 9.52 -1.39 -53.34
C SER A 79 9.91 -2.05 -52.00
N LYS A 80 9.25 -1.72 -50.88
CA LYS A 80 9.52 -2.31 -49.56
C LYS A 80 8.66 -3.56 -49.25
N ASN A 81 7.51 -3.70 -49.90
CA ASN A 81 6.54 -4.77 -49.60
C ASN A 81 6.97 -6.17 -50.10
N GLN A 82 7.74 -6.28 -51.18
CA GLN A 82 8.22 -7.58 -51.66
C GLN A 82 9.28 -8.23 -50.76
N ALA A 83 10.07 -7.43 -50.03
CA ALA A 83 11.09 -7.96 -49.13
C ALA A 83 10.49 -8.46 -47.81
N SER A 84 9.47 -7.77 -47.27
CA SER A 84 8.82 -8.21 -46.03
C SER A 84 7.91 -9.43 -46.23
N SER A 85 7.26 -9.56 -47.39
CA SER A 85 6.45 -10.75 -47.71
C SER A 85 7.32 -12.01 -47.84
N LYS A 86 8.48 -11.91 -48.52
CA LYS A 86 9.46 -13.00 -48.63
C LYS A 86 10.02 -13.43 -47.26
N ILE A 87 10.18 -12.50 -46.32
CA ILE A 87 10.63 -12.81 -44.95
C ILE A 87 9.51 -13.50 -44.15
N ASP A 88 8.26 -13.03 -44.27
CA ASP A 88 7.12 -13.66 -43.61
C ASP A 88 6.87 -15.09 -44.10
N GLU A 89 6.99 -15.35 -45.39
CA GLU A 89 6.92 -16.72 -45.95
C GLU A 89 8.04 -17.62 -45.43
N ARG A 90 9.27 -17.11 -45.32
CA ARG A 90 10.40 -17.87 -44.76
C ARG A 90 10.23 -18.17 -43.27
N ILE A 91 9.60 -17.27 -42.50
CA ILE A 91 9.33 -17.49 -41.07
C ILE A 91 8.25 -18.56 -40.88
N ILE A 92 7.22 -18.57 -41.72
CA ILE A 92 6.13 -19.57 -41.66
C ILE A 92 6.62 -20.95 -42.13
N ASN A 93 7.51 -21.00 -43.12
CA ASN A 93 7.99 -22.25 -43.71
C ASN A 93 9.20 -22.86 -42.99
N ALA A 94 9.80 -22.16 -42.03
CA ALA A 94 10.93 -22.69 -41.26
C ALA A 94 10.48 -23.83 -40.34
N LYS A 95 11.17 -24.98 -40.41
CA LYS A 95 10.87 -26.20 -39.60
C LYS A 95 11.93 -26.51 -38.54
N THR A 96 13.00 -25.72 -38.47
CA THR A 96 14.12 -25.93 -37.55
C THR A 96 14.50 -24.62 -36.88
N VAL A 97 15.03 -24.70 -35.65
CA VAL A 97 15.45 -23.53 -34.87
C VAL A 97 16.56 -22.75 -35.58
N ASN A 98 17.53 -23.46 -36.17
CA ASN A 98 18.55 -22.84 -37.00
C ASN A 98 17.94 -22.13 -38.24
N GLY A 99 16.89 -22.69 -38.84
CA GLY A 99 16.18 -22.05 -39.95
C GLY A 99 15.48 -20.74 -39.54
N LEU A 100 14.89 -20.69 -38.33
CA LEU A 100 14.27 -19.46 -37.81
C LEU A 100 15.30 -18.40 -37.42
N LEU A 101 16.41 -18.81 -36.80
CA LEU A 101 17.42 -17.89 -36.31
C LEU A 101 18.35 -17.35 -37.41
N THR A 102 18.62 -18.11 -38.48
CA THR A 102 19.39 -17.63 -39.65
C THR A 102 18.68 -16.53 -40.43
N ILE A 103 17.34 -16.47 -40.40
CA ILE A 103 16.56 -15.37 -41.02
C ILE A 103 16.94 -14.00 -40.42
N THR A 104 17.47 -14.01 -39.19
CA THR A 104 17.89 -12.80 -38.46
C THR A 104 19.31 -12.34 -38.76
N GLU A 105 20.07 -13.14 -39.53
CA GLU A 105 21.42 -12.78 -39.96
C GLU A 105 21.36 -11.92 -41.24
N ASN A 106 22.02 -10.77 -41.21
CA ASN A 106 22.29 -9.88 -42.35
C ASN A 106 21.07 -9.29 -43.09
N ASN A 107 19.86 -9.31 -42.52
CA ASN A 107 18.69 -8.67 -43.11
C ASN A 107 18.44 -7.26 -42.54
N ASN A 108 18.80 -6.23 -43.31
CA ASN A 108 18.50 -4.82 -42.99
C ASN A 108 16.98 -4.51 -42.95
N ALA A 109 16.14 -5.39 -43.50
CA ALA A 109 14.68 -5.29 -43.49
C ALA A 109 14.01 -6.04 -42.30
N PHE A 110 14.78 -6.60 -41.38
CA PHE A 110 14.25 -7.37 -40.25
C PHE A 110 13.52 -6.46 -39.23
N SER A 111 12.19 -6.52 -39.26
CA SER A 111 11.30 -5.72 -38.41
C SER A 111 10.96 -6.37 -37.07
N ARG A 112 10.49 -5.56 -36.11
CA ARG A 112 9.99 -6.02 -34.81
C ARG A 112 8.82 -7.01 -34.93
N LYS A 113 8.00 -6.89 -35.98
CA LYS A 113 6.88 -7.79 -36.28
C LYS A 113 7.37 -9.21 -36.57
N HIS A 114 8.48 -9.33 -37.31
CA HIS A 114 9.13 -10.61 -37.59
C HIS A 114 9.78 -11.22 -36.33
N ALA A 115 10.42 -10.38 -35.49
CA ALA A 115 10.97 -10.81 -34.20
C ALA A 115 9.92 -11.40 -33.26
N LEU A 116 8.74 -10.77 -33.16
CA LEU A 116 7.62 -11.27 -32.34
C LEU A 116 7.10 -12.61 -32.87
N ARG A 117 6.96 -12.76 -34.19
CA ARG A 117 6.53 -14.03 -34.81
C ARG A 117 7.51 -15.17 -34.54
N ILE A 118 8.81 -14.92 -34.68
CA ILE A 118 9.84 -15.95 -34.42
C ILE A 118 9.80 -16.40 -32.96
N VAL A 119 9.69 -15.48 -31.99
CA VAL A 119 9.60 -15.83 -30.57
C VAL A 119 8.30 -16.59 -30.27
N SER A 120 7.19 -16.23 -30.90
CA SER A 120 5.92 -16.95 -30.76
C SER A 120 6.03 -18.39 -31.26
N ILE A 121 6.66 -18.62 -32.41
CA ILE A 121 6.85 -19.97 -32.98
C ILE A 121 7.81 -20.80 -32.13
N LEU A 122 8.92 -20.20 -31.64
CA LEU A 122 9.85 -20.89 -30.74
C LEU A 122 9.20 -21.24 -29.39
N ALA A 123 8.33 -20.37 -28.86
CA ALA A 123 7.55 -20.66 -27.66
C ALA A 123 6.54 -21.80 -27.90
N GLU A 124 5.88 -21.81 -29.06
CA GLU A 124 4.97 -22.89 -29.45
C GLU A 124 5.70 -24.23 -29.60
N TRP A 125 6.85 -24.25 -30.27
CA TRP A 125 7.68 -25.46 -30.44
C TRP A 125 8.25 -25.98 -29.12
N SER A 126 8.57 -25.08 -28.19
CA SER A 126 8.97 -25.46 -26.84
C SER A 126 7.79 -26.00 -26.03
N SER A 127 6.59 -25.44 -26.17
CA SER A 127 5.38 -25.92 -25.47
C SER A 127 4.89 -27.29 -25.99
N MET A 128 5.21 -27.61 -27.25
CA MET A 128 4.92 -28.89 -27.89
C MET A 128 6.06 -29.91 -27.72
N ASP A 129 7.06 -29.62 -26.87
CA ASP A 129 8.22 -30.46 -26.57
C ASP A 129 9.07 -30.87 -27.81
N ARG A 130 8.97 -30.08 -28.90
CA ARG A 130 9.71 -30.32 -30.14
C ARG A 130 11.15 -29.82 -30.08
N VAL A 131 11.43 -28.86 -29.21
CA VAL A 131 12.75 -28.23 -29.02
C VAL A 131 12.91 -27.88 -27.55
N LYS A 132 14.07 -28.19 -26.97
CA LYS A 132 14.40 -27.78 -25.60
C LYS A 132 14.87 -26.33 -25.57
N ILE A 133 14.40 -25.55 -24.60
CA ILE A 133 14.79 -24.14 -24.38
C ILE A 133 16.31 -23.99 -24.28
N SER A 134 16.99 -24.98 -23.70
CA SER A 134 18.45 -25.05 -23.56
C SER A 134 19.22 -25.05 -24.89
N GLU A 135 18.58 -25.41 -26.01
CA GLU A 135 19.25 -25.49 -27.32
C GLU A 135 19.42 -24.12 -27.99
N PHE A 136 18.65 -23.11 -27.60
CA PHE A 136 18.65 -21.79 -28.25
C PHE A 136 18.73 -20.59 -27.30
N GLU A 137 18.57 -20.78 -25.99
CA GLU A 137 18.67 -19.70 -25.01
C GLU A 137 20.03 -18.98 -25.02
N ASN A 138 21.10 -19.70 -25.34
CA ASN A 138 22.47 -19.17 -25.40
C ASN A 138 22.89 -18.74 -26.82
N ASP A 139 22.01 -18.87 -27.81
CA ASP A 139 22.32 -18.48 -29.18
C ASP A 139 22.36 -16.94 -29.31
N THR A 140 23.48 -16.44 -29.80
CA THR A 140 23.71 -15.00 -30.03
C THR A 140 22.64 -14.35 -30.92
N ARG A 141 22.02 -15.13 -31.83
CA ARG A 141 20.95 -14.71 -32.73
C ARG A 141 19.62 -14.58 -31.99
N PHE A 142 19.28 -15.55 -31.14
CA PHE A 142 18.10 -15.49 -30.29
C PHE A 142 18.17 -14.31 -29.31
N LEU A 143 19.34 -14.11 -28.68
CA LEU A 143 19.58 -12.95 -27.81
C LEU A 143 19.41 -11.61 -28.56
N ARG A 144 19.78 -11.54 -29.84
CA ARG A 144 19.55 -10.35 -30.68
C ARG A 144 18.07 -10.05 -30.90
N ILE A 145 17.26 -11.08 -31.14
CA ILE A 145 15.81 -10.98 -31.27
C ILE A 145 15.19 -10.48 -29.96
N CYS A 146 15.58 -11.08 -28.83
CA CYS A 146 15.11 -10.68 -27.50
C CYS A 146 15.47 -9.22 -27.18
N ARG A 147 16.70 -8.77 -27.50
CA ARG A 147 17.10 -7.35 -27.36
C ARG A 147 16.26 -6.41 -28.24
N MET A 148 15.89 -6.84 -29.45
CA MET A 148 15.00 -6.04 -30.31
C MET A 148 13.59 -5.91 -29.73
N LEU A 149 13.09 -6.96 -29.06
CA LEU A 149 11.77 -6.95 -28.43
C LEU A 149 11.75 -6.18 -27.10
N GLY A 150 12.87 -6.21 -26.35
CA GLY A 150 13.05 -5.52 -25.07
C GLY A 150 13.18 -3.99 -25.16
N ARG A 151 13.44 -3.43 -26.36
CA ARG A 151 13.42 -1.97 -26.60
C ARG A 151 12.00 -1.41 -26.59
N THR A 152 11.43 -1.26 -25.40
CA THR A 152 10.18 -0.53 -25.15
C THR A 152 10.45 0.69 -24.27
N VAL A 153 11.23 1.63 -24.81
CA VAL A 153 11.25 3.01 -24.32
C VAL A 153 11.10 3.93 -25.54
N PRO A 154 10.18 4.89 -25.56
CA PRO A 154 10.09 5.85 -26.65
C PRO A 154 11.40 6.65 -26.72
N LYS A 155 12.07 6.61 -27.86
CA LYS A 155 13.30 7.36 -28.12
C LYS A 155 12.91 8.83 -28.33
N SER A 156 13.12 9.65 -27.31
CA SER A 156 13.18 11.12 -27.48
C SER A 156 14.40 11.44 -28.34
N ASN A 157 14.19 12.22 -29.40
CA ASN A 157 15.24 12.73 -30.28
C ASN A 157 16.30 13.54 -29.50
N GLY A 158 17.56 13.37 -29.89
CA GLY A 158 18.64 14.32 -29.59
C GLY A 158 20.03 13.69 -29.45
N GLY A 159 20.91 13.99 -30.41
CA GLY A 159 22.36 14.03 -30.18
C GLY A 159 23.22 12.97 -30.86
N ASN A 160 23.76 13.33 -32.03
CA ASN A 160 24.94 12.71 -32.65
C ASN A 160 26.14 12.70 -31.67
N ASN A 161 26.89 11.59 -31.62
CA ASN A 161 28.32 11.68 -31.88
C ASN A 161 28.94 10.33 -32.28
N LYS A 162 29.70 10.37 -33.38
CA LYS A 162 30.63 9.33 -33.84
C LYS A 162 31.91 9.40 -33.00
N GLY A 163 32.54 8.25 -32.78
CA GLY A 163 33.90 8.16 -32.25
C GLY A 163 34.35 6.71 -32.11
N VAL A 164 35.03 6.23 -33.13
CA VAL A 164 35.73 4.93 -33.19
C VAL A 164 37.04 5.04 -32.39
N GLY A 165 37.42 3.96 -31.70
CA GLY A 165 38.72 3.82 -31.06
C GLY A 165 38.91 2.38 -30.58
N ASP A 166 39.53 1.59 -31.44
CA ASP A 166 40.00 0.23 -31.22
C ASP A 166 41.19 0.22 -30.24
N ASN A 167 41.18 -0.67 -29.25
CA ASN A 167 42.41 -1.29 -28.77
C ASN A 167 42.11 -2.54 -27.93
N GLY A 168 42.69 -3.66 -28.37
CA GLY A 168 42.57 -4.96 -27.73
C GLY A 168 43.20 -4.97 -26.34
N ASN A 169 42.43 -5.41 -25.36
CA ASN A 169 42.99 -6.12 -24.22
C ASN A 169 41.96 -7.09 -23.64
N ALA A 170 42.34 -8.35 -23.53
CA ALA A 170 41.53 -9.43 -23.01
C ALA A 170 40.99 -9.08 -21.61
N LYS A 171 39.67 -8.90 -21.50
CA LYS A 171 38.97 -8.79 -20.22
C LYS A 171 37.86 -9.83 -20.16
N ARG A 172 37.96 -10.64 -19.11
CA ARG A 172 37.00 -11.65 -18.64
C ARG A 172 35.56 -11.24 -18.91
N ILE A 173 34.75 -12.18 -19.38
CA ILE A 173 33.32 -12.07 -19.65
C ILE A 173 32.60 -11.68 -18.35
N SER A 174 32.51 -10.38 -18.08
CA SER A 174 31.67 -9.80 -17.04
C SER A 174 30.59 -8.98 -17.72
N GLY A 175 29.34 -9.39 -17.59
CA GLY A 175 28.23 -8.50 -17.89
C GLY A 175 27.00 -9.19 -18.42
N PHE A 176 26.21 -9.78 -17.53
CA PHE A 176 24.76 -9.76 -17.70
C PHE A 176 24.34 -8.28 -17.70
N ARG A 177 23.94 -7.73 -18.85
CA ARG A 177 23.58 -6.32 -18.95
C ARG A 177 22.19 -6.13 -18.33
N THR A 178 21.98 -4.97 -17.73
CA THR A 178 20.71 -4.58 -17.07
C THR A 178 19.48 -4.67 -17.99
N ASP A 179 19.68 -4.52 -19.30
CA ASP A 179 18.63 -4.66 -20.31
C ASP A 179 18.25 -6.13 -20.57
N ASP A 180 19.19 -7.06 -20.43
CA ASP A 180 18.93 -8.49 -20.59
C ASP A 180 18.04 -8.98 -19.43
N LEU A 181 18.25 -8.46 -18.22
CA LEU A 181 17.44 -8.83 -17.05
C LEU A 181 16.00 -8.29 -17.12
N ASN A 182 15.79 -7.09 -17.66
CA ASN A 182 14.43 -6.56 -17.91
C ASN A 182 13.68 -7.38 -18.97
N THR A 183 14.43 -7.97 -19.91
CA THR A 183 13.91 -8.83 -20.98
C THR A 183 13.62 -10.22 -20.44
N VAL A 184 14.52 -10.81 -19.64
CA VAL A 184 14.32 -12.09 -18.95
C VAL A 184 13.16 -12.01 -17.97
N LEU A 185 13.01 -10.92 -17.20
CA LEU A 185 11.83 -10.71 -16.35
C LEU A 185 10.53 -10.64 -17.16
N GLY A 186 10.57 -10.24 -18.43
CA GLY A 186 9.39 -10.18 -19.29
C GLY A 186 9.08 -11.47 -20.06
N VAL A 187 10.06 -12.38 -20.17
CA VAL A 187 10.01 -13.55 -21.08
C VAL A 187 10.18 -14.89 -20.34
N ALA A 188 10.93 -14.93 -19.24
CA ALA A 188 11.10 -16.12 -18.41
C ALA A 188 10.00 -16.23 -17.35
N GLY A 189 9.61 -17.47 -17.02
CA GLY A 189 8.74 -17.74 -15.88
C GLY A 189 9.34 -17.22 -14.57
N ASP A 190 8.49 -16.81 -13.64
CA ASP A 190 8.90 -16.21 -12.35
C ASP A 190 9.91 -17.08 -11.58
N ASP A 191 9.85 -18.39 -11.74
CA ASP A 191 10.72 -19.37 -11.07
C ASP A 191 12.13 -19.42 -11.69
N GLU A 192 12.27 -19.30 -13.01
CA GLU A 192 13.58 -19.25 -13.67
C GLU A 192 14.26 -17.90 -13.41
N ALA A 193 13.49 -16.81 -13.40
CA ALA A 193 14.00 -15.51 -12.98
C ALA A 193 14.46 -15.52 -11.52
N ALA A 194 13.81 -16.30 -10.65
CA ALA A 194 14.18 -16.41 -9.24
C ALA A 194 15.54 -17.10 -9.02
N LYS A 195 15.89 -18.09 -9.85
CA LYS A 195 17.20 -18.78 -9.82
C LYS A 195 18.35 -17.85 -10.22
N LEU A 196 18.10 -16.96 -11.19
CA LEU A 196 19.11 -16.02 -11.67
C LEU A 196 19.48 -14.93 -10.66
N ILE A 197 18.63 -14.66 -9.65
CA ILE A 197 18.91 -13.64 -8.63
C ILE A 197 20.19 -13.94 -7.84
N ALA A 198 20.47 -15.22 -7.55
CA ALA A 198 21.67 -15.59 -6.79
C ALA A 198 22.98 -15.28 -7.55
N SER A 199 22.91 -15.07 -8.87
CA SER A 199 24.08 -14.80 -9.73
C SER A 199 24.36 -13.32 -9.97
N ILE A 200 23.50 -12.41 -9.48
CA ILE A 200 23.62 -10.97 -9.72
C ILE A 200 24.08 -10.21 -8.47
N SER A 201 24.70 -9.05 -8.68
CA SER A 201 25.23 -8.21 -7.60
C SER A 201 24.14 -7.52 -6.78
N LEU A 202 24.47 -7.09 -5.55
CA LEU A 202 23.54 -6.36 -4.65
C LEU A 202 22.91 -5.12 -5.31
N PRO A 203 23.66 -4.22 -5.99
CA PRO A 203 23.05 -3.08 -6.68
C PRO A 203 22.07 -3.50 -7.79
N GLN A 204 22.34 -4.63 -8.47
CA GLN A 204 21.44 -5.17 -9.51
C GLN A 204 20.17 -5.74 -8.87
N MET A 205 20.27 -6.45 -7.74
CA MET A 205 19.09 -6.93 -6.99
C MET A 205 18.17 -5.78 -6.58
N VAL A 206 18.74 -4.71 -6.01
CA VAL A 206 17.99 -3.48 -5.66
C VAL A 206 17.31 -2.88 -6.89
N LYS A 207 18.00 -2.85 -8.04
CA LYS A 207 17.45 -2.33 -9.30
C LYS A 207 16.30 -3.18 -9.83
N VAL A 208 16.38 -4.51 -9.73
CA VAL A 208 15.30 -5.43 -10.10
C VAL A 208 14.08 -5.16 -9.22
N MET A 209 14.26 -5.15 -7.91
CA MET A 209 13.18 -4.92 -6.95
C MET A 209 12.49 -3.57 -7.20
N SER A 210 13.28 -2.53 -7.45
CA SER A 210 12.79 -1.19 -7.82
C SER A 210 12.00 -1.20 -9.13
N THR A 211 12.43 -1.97 -10.14
CA THR A 211 11.75 -2.08 -11.43
C THR A 211 10.41 -2.81 -11.29
N LEU A 212 10.35 -3.86 -10.46
CA LEU A 212 9.08 -4.53 -10.12
C LEU A 212 8.10 -3.56 -9.48
N ALA A 213 8.57 -2.72 -8.54
CA ALA A 213 7.77 -1.69 -7.90
C ALA A 213 7.25 -0.64 -8.89
N GLN A 214 8.10 -0.15 -9.79
CA GLN A 214 7.72 0.78 -10.85
C GLN A 214 6.64 0.20 -11.77
N ARG A 215 6.75 -1.10 -12.11
CA ARG A 215 5.77 -1.83 -12.92
C ARG A 215 4.56 -2.32 -12.12
N LYS A 216 4.54 -2.11 -10.80
CA LYS A 216 3.54 -2.66 -9.86
C LYS A 216 3.32 -4.17 -10.03
N ARG A 217 4.37 -4.91 -10.40
CA ARG A 217 4.33 -6.35 -10.59
C ARG A 217 4.72 -7.04 -9.29
N ARG A 218 3.75 -7.73 -8.67
CA ARG A 218 3.92 -8.42 -7.39
C ARG A 218 4.12 -9.92 -7.60
N SER A 219 5.31 -10.33 -8.05
CA SER A 219 5.68 -11.75 -8.12
C SER A 219 6.23 -12.21 -6.77
N THR A 220 5.44 -12.95 -6.00
CA THR A 220 5.85 -13.38 -4.65
C THR A 220 7.06 -14.32 -4.62
N PRO A 221 7.23 -15.30 -5.53
CA PRO A 221 8.43 -16.14 -5.55
C PRO A 221 9.70 -15.31 -5.81
N LEU A 222 9.63 -14.41 -6.78
CA LEU A 222 10.75 -13.53 -7.13
C LEU A 222 11.09 -12.55 -6.00
N LEU A 223 10.08 -11.97 -5.34
CA LEU A 223 10.29 -11.07 -4.21
C LEU A 223 10.89 -11.78 -2.99
N ARG A 224 10.49 -13.02 -2.72
CA ARG A 224 11.10 -13.85 -1.67
C ARG A 224 12.56 -14.18 -1.98
N SER A 225 12.86 -14.53 -3.23
CA SER A 225 14.26 -14.77 -3.67
C SER A 225 15.10 -13.50 -3.55
N LEU A 226 14.60 -12.34 -3.98
CA LEU A 226 15.27 -11.04 -3.78
C LEU A 226 15.51 -10.75 -2.29
N ALA A 227 14.48 -10.91 -1.46
CA ALA A 227 14.58 -10.65 -0.04
C ALA A 227 15.63 -11.53 0.63
N PHE A 228 15.64 -12.83 0.33
CA PHE A 228 16.63 -13.77 0.87
C PHE A 228 18.06 -13.39 0.46
N ASN A 229 18.31 -13.15 -0.84
CA ASN A 229 19.65 -12.86 -1.34
C ASN A 229 20.16 -11.48 -0.89
N ILE A 230 19.30 -10.45 -0.84
CA ILE A 230 19.67 -9.13 -0.31
C ILE A 230 19.98 -9.22 1.18
N SER A 231 19.18 -9.97 1.95
CA SER A 231 19.39 -10.12 3.40
C SER A 231 20.63 -10.92 3.75
N SER A 232 21.00 -11.87 2.88
CA SER A 232 22.17 -12.75 3.07
C SER A 232 23.46 -12.14 2.51
N ALA A 233 23.39 -11.01 1.81
CA ALA A 233 24.57 -10.33 1.30
C ALA A 233 25.43 -9.79 2.46
N SER A 234 26.74 -10.05 2.39
CA SER A 234 27.72 -9.51 3.34
C SER A 234 27.97 -8.01 3.13
N GLU A 235 27.71 -7.50 1.92
CA GLU A 235 27.78 -6.08 1.59
C GLU A 235 26.65 -5.29 2.30
N THR A 236 26.99 -4.10 2.81
CA THR A 236 26.01 -3.17 3.40
C THR A 236 25.38 -2.31 2.31
N LEU A 237 24.07 -2.13 2.37
CA LEU A 237 23.38 -1.20 1.49
C LEU A 237 23.79 0.23 1.79
N ASP A 238 24.04 1.03 0.74
CA ASP A 238 24.11 2.48 0.91
C ASP A 238 22.72 3.07 1.22
N LEU A 239 22.69 4.32 1.71
CA LEU A 239 21.43 4.95 2.14
C LEU A 239 20.41 5.07 0.99
N LYS A 240 20.87 5.24 -0.25
CA LYS A 240 20.00 5.34 -1.43
C LYS A 240 19.42 3.98 -1.79
N GLN A 241 20.25 2.94 -1.78
CA GLN A 241 19.83 1.56 -2.03
C GLN A 241 18.83 1.10 -0.97
N ALA A 242 19.08 1.40 0.31
CA ALA A 242 18.14 1.12 1.39
C ALA A 242 16.79 1.83 1.17
N ALA A 243 16.81 3.11 0.79
CA ALA A 243 15.60 3.85 0.45
C ALA A 243 14.84 3.24 -0.74
N ASP A 244 15.55 2.83 -1.79
CA ASP A 244 14.97 2.19 -2.98
C ASP A 244 14.34 0.82 -2.63
N VAL A 245 14.98 0.01 -1.78
CA VAL A 245 14.43 -1.27 -1.29
C VAL A 245 13.17 -1.04 -0.45
N LEU A 246 13.20 -0.15 0.55
CA LEU A 246 12.04 0.16 1.39
C LEU A 246 10.88 0.73 0.56
N TYR A 247 11.18 1.59 -0.41
CA TYR A 247 10.19 2.11 -1.33
C TYR A 247 9.58 1.01 -2.21
N ALA A 248 10.39 0.06 -2.67
CA ALA A 248 9.89 -1.08 -3.43
C ALA A 248 9.02 -2.01 -2.57
N MET A 249 9.43 -2.30 -1.33
CA MET A 249 8.65 -3.07 -0.36
C MET A 249 7.29 -2.41 -0.11
N SER A 250 7.28 -1.11 0.17
CA SER A 250 6.05 -0.35 0.44
C SER A 250 5.11 -0.29 -0.77
N THR A 251 5.66 -0.05 -1.96
CA THR A 251 4.88 0.02 -3.21
C THR A 251 4.24 -1.31 -3.58
N LEU A 252 4.94 -2.43 -3.35
CA LEU A 252 4.47 -3.78 -3.66
C LEU A 252 3.66 -4.41 -2.52
N ASN A 253 3.47 -3.70 -1.40
CA ASN A 253 2.90 -4.23 -0.16
C ASN A 253 3.53 -5.58 0.20
N PHE A 254 4.86 -5.64 0.15
CA PHE A 254 5.64 -6.83 0.44
C PHE A 254 6.35 -6.62 1.78
N GLN A 255 5.91 -7.37 2.78
CA GLN A 255 6.46 -7.34 4.12
C GLN A 255 7.32 -8.58 4.33
N ASP A 256 8.60 -8.38 4.60
CA ASP A 256 9.55 -9.42 4.96
C ASP A 256 10.35 -8.94 6.17
N SER A 257 10.29 -9.69 7.27
CA SER A 257 10.88 -9.27 8.55
C SER A 257 12.41 -9.27 8.52
N VAL A 258 13.01 -10.22 7.79
CA VAL A 258 14.46 -10.40 7.72
C VAL A 258 15.08 -9.29 6.88
N LEU A 259 14.51 -9.05 5.70
CA LEU A 259 14.91 -7.95 4.83
C LEU A 259 14.68 -6.60 5.52
N GLY A 260 13.53 -6.42 6.17
CA GLY A 260 13.23 -5.20 6.93
C GLY A 260 14.29 -4.91 8.00
N ALA A 261 14.67 -5.92 8.79
CA ALA A 261 15.68 -5.77 9.83
C ALA A 261 17.07 -5.46 9.25
N LYS A 262 17.50 -6.19 8.21
CA LYS A 262 18.79 -5.92 7.52
C LYS A 262 18.85 -4.49 6.98
N VAL A 263 17.80 -4.06 6.29
CA VAL A 263 17.77 -2.72 5.68
C VAL A 263 17.75 -1.63 6.76
N CYS A 264 17.03 -1.82 7.87
CA CYS A 264 17.03 -0.87 8.98
C CYS A 264 18.42 -0.76 9.65
N ALA A 265 19.11 -1.89 9.86
CA ALA A 265 20.48 -1.90 10.39
C ALA A 265 21.47 -1.18 9.43
N ASP A 266 21.35 -1.44 8.12
CA ASP A 266 22.17 -0.76 7.12
C ASP A 266 21.90 0.75 7.10
N VAL A 267 20.64 1.17 7.20
CA VAL A 267 20.26 2.59 7.33
C VAL A 267 20.95 3.24 8.52
N GLN A 268 20.91 2.61 9.70
CA GLN A 268 21.57 3.16 10.89
C GLN A 268 23.08 3.33 10.70
N SER A 269 23.73 2.36 10.04
CA SER A 269 25.16 2.44 9.76
C SER A 269 25.54 3.52 8.74
N ALA A 270 24.66 3.77 7.76
CA ALA A 270 24.91 4.70 6.66
C ALA A 270 24.47 6.14 6.98
N LEU A 271 23.48 6.32 7.87
CA LEU A 271 22.86 7.61 8.17
C LEU A 271 23.85 8.69 8.68
N PRO A 272 24.83 8.39 9.57
CA PRO A 272 25.79 9.39 10.03
C PRO A 272 26.66 9.99 8.92
N LYS A 273 26.82 9.29 7.79
CA LYS A 273 27.61 9.73 6.63
C LYS A 273 26.84 10.65 5.69
N ASN A 274 25.52 10.79 5.87
CA ASN A 274 24.68 11.62 5.02
C ASN A 274 24.67 13.07 5.52
N VAL A 275 25.24 13.97 4.72
CA VAL A 275 25.42 15.39 5.09
C VAL A 275 24.59 16.34 4.20
N GLU A 276 24.23 15.94 2.98
CA GLU A 276 23.79 16.92 1.98
C GLU A 276 22.29 16.90 1.64
N LYS A 277 21.56 15.79 1.89
CA LYS A 277 20.19 15.65 1.34
C LYS A 277 19.24 14.95 2.31
N SER A 278 18.19 15.68 2.72
CA SER A 278 17.06 15.14 3.50
C SER A 278 16.12 14.24 2.68
N ALA A 279 16.15 14.34 1.35
CA ALA A 279 15.19 13.64 0.49
C ALA A 279 15.24 12.11 0.58
N VAL A 280 16.44 11.54 0.75
CA VAL A 280 16.60 10.09 0.91
C VAL A 280 16.06 9.65 2.27
N VAL A 281 16.32 10.43 3.32
CA VAL A 281 15.81 10.22 4.67
C VAL A 281 14.28 10.30 4.69
N GLY A 282 13.70 11.32 4.06
CA GLY A 282 12.25 11.46 3.89
C GLY A 282 11.62 10.27 3.15
N SER A 283 12.30 9.72 2.15
CA SER A 283 11.86 8.51 1.44
C SER A 283 11.86 7.26 2.33
N ILE A 284 12.89 7.08 3.16
CA ILE A 284 13.00 5.99 4.13
C ILE A 284 11.85 6.10 5.15
N ILE A 285 11.72 7.26 5.79
CA ILE A 285 10.66 7.57 6.76
C ILE A 285 9.27 7.30 6.17
N THR A 286 9.03 7.77 4.95
CA THR A 286 7.75 7.58 4.27
C THR A 286 7.46 6.10 4.04
N SER A 287 8.47 5.35 3.58
CA SER A 287 8.34 3.93 3.27
C SER A 287 8.06 3.10 4.53
N LEU A 288 8.72 3.41 5.65
CA LEU A 288 8.46 2.79 6.95
C LEU A 288 7.01 3.03 7.40
N GLY A 289 6.51 4.26 7.27
CA GLY A 289 5.13 4.61 7.60
C GLY A 289 4.09 3.87 6.75
N ILE A 290 4.33 3.75 5.43
CA ILE A 290 3.42 3.01 4.53
C ILE A 290 3.42 1.51 4.84
N LEU A 291 4.59 0.93 5.11
CA LEU A 291 4.73 -0.48 5.51
C LEU A 291 4.17 -0.76 6.90
N ARG A 292 3.94 0.29 7.69
CA ARG A 292 3.72 0.23 9.14
C ARG A 292 4.82 -0.56 9.84
N TYR A 293 6.06 -0.43 9.36
CA TYR A 293 7.21 -1.11 9.94
C TYR A 293 7.79 -0.25 11.06
N ARG A 294 7.70 -0.77 12.28
CA ARG A 294 8.10 -0.11 13.51
C ARG A 294 9.32 -0.81 14.10
N ASP A 295 10.42 -0.08 14.05
CA ASP A 295 11.64 -0.42 14.73
C ASP A 295 12.15 0.83 15.45
N LEU A 296 12.29 0.74 16.77
CA LEU A 296 12.55 1.90 17.61
C LEU A 296 13.95 2.47 17.34
N ASP A 297 14.94 1.60 17.12
CA ASP A 297 16.32 2.03 17.00
C ASP A 297 16.55 2.85 15.72
N VAL A 298 15.95 2.43 14.60
CA VAL A 298 16.06 3.18 13.33
C VAL A 298 15.21 4.44 13.37
N LEU A 299 14.03 4.43 13.99
CA LEU A 299 13.18 5.62 14.13
C LEU A 299 13.82 6.68 15.01
N GLU A 300 14.49 6.27 16.09
CA GLU A 300 15.25 7.18 16.95
C GLU A 300 16.48 7.72 16.23
N SER A 301 17.22 6.88 15.50
CA SER A 301 18.37 7.31 14.69
C SER A 301 17.96 8.34 13.61
N LEU A 302 16.83 8.11 12.94
CA LEU A 302 16.25 9.04 11.97
C LEU A 302 15.84 10.35 12.64
N THR A 303 15.25 10.29 13.84
CA THR A 303 14.89 11.49 14.61
C THR A 303 16.11 12.32 14.98
N GLN A 304 17.15 11.67 15.53
CA GLN A 304 18.42 12.32 15.88
C GLN A 304 19.06 13.01 14.67
N TRP A 305 19.03 12.34 13.51
CA TRP A 305 19.54 12.93 12.28
C TRP A 305 18.73 14.16 11.84
N LEU A 306 17.40 14.12 11.91
CA LEU A 306 16.54 15.27 11.58
C LEU A 306 16.76 16.46 12.52
N VAL A 307 16.85 16.21 13.83
CA VAL A 307 17.10 17.27 14.82
C VAL A 307 18.47 17.92 14.59
N LYS A 308 19.51 17.11 14.35
CA LYS A 308 20.86 17.60 14.07
C LYS A 308 20.97 18.39 12.76
N ASN A 309 20.23 17.98 11.74
CA ASN A 309 20.28 18.54 10.39
C ASN A 309 19.02 19.35 10.04
N SER A 310 18.37 19.94 11.05
CA SER A 310 17.08 20.62 10.89
C SER A 310 17.11 21.74 9.84
N GLU A 311 18.22 22.46 9.71
CA GLU A 311 18.40 23.56 8.75
C GLU A 311 18.33 23.12 7.27
N ILE A 312 18.71 21.88 6.97
CA ILE A 312 18.67 21.34 5.59
C ILE A 312 17.41 20.53 5.31
N CYS A 313 16.55 20.35 6.31
CA CYS A 313 15.35 19.53 6.20
C CYS A 313 14.23 20.30 5.50
N ARG A 314 13.68 19.70 4.44
CA ARG A 314 12.53 20.28 3.74
C ARG A 314 11.26 20.09 4.58
N PRO A 315 10.32 21.06 4.59
CA PRO A 315 9.06 20.91 5.32
C PRO A 315 8.28 19.64 4.98
N GLN A 316 8.37 19.16 3.74
CA GLN A 316 7.72 17.91 3.31
C GLN A 316 8.34 16.67 3.97
N ASP A 317 9.66 16.66 4.19
CA ASP A 317 10.35 15.55 4.86
C ASP A 317 10.03 15.54 6.36
N LEU A 318 9.96 16.72 6.98
CA LEU A 318 9.54 16.85 8.38
C LEU A 318 8.06 16.48 8.56
N SER A 319 7.18 16.91 7.66
CA SER A 319 5.77 16.50 7.67
C SER A 319 5.63 14.98 7.53
N ALA A 320 6.41 14.35 6.64
CA ALA A 320 6.45 12.89 6.51
C ALA A 320 6.96 12.21 7.79
N TYR A 321 7.95 12.79 8.48
CA TYR A 321 8.39 12.34 9.79
C TYR A 321 7.25 12.34 10.81
N PHE A 322 6.58 13.47 11.03
CA PHE A 322 5.50 13.54 12.02
C PHE A 322 4.37 12.57 11.68
N LEU A 323 3.99 12.48 10.41
CA LEU A 323 2.95 11.55 9.98
C LEU A 323 3.36 10.09 10.18
N THR A 324 4.60 9.70 9.83
CA THR A 324 5.12 8.35 10.08
C THR A 324 5.19 8.05 11.56
N SER A 325 5.82 8.91 12.37
CA SER A 325 5.96 8.72 13.81
C SER A 325 4.60 8.55 14.48
N ALA A 326 3.63 9.38 14.09
CA ALA A 326 2.27 9.26 14.59
C ALA A 326 1.62 7.93 14.19
N LEU A 327 1.66 7.55 12.91
CA LEU A 327 1.05 6.29 12.45
C LEU A 327 1.70 5.05 13.07
N LEU A 328 3.01 5.09 13.29
CA LEU A 328 3.78 4.02 13.93
C LEU A 328 3.68 4.05 15.46
N ASN A 329 2.88 4.95 16.05
CA ASN A 329 2.80 5.14 17.50
C ASN A 329 4.21 5.23 18.14
N PHE A 330 5.05 6.08 17.55
CA PHE A 330 6.42 6.29 17.95
C PHE A 330 6.59 7.71 18.50
N LYS A 331 7.05 7.80 19.73
CA LYS A 331 7.46 9.04 20.40
C LYS A 331 8.94 8.92 20.71
N SER A 332 9.72 9.87 20.20
CA SER A 332 11.18 9.89 20.41
C SER A 332 11.53 10.24 21.85
N ALA A 333 12.68 9.78 22.31
CA ALA A 333 13.27 10.19 23.59
C ALA A 333 13.61 11.69 23.61
N GLN A 334 13.79 12.33 22.46
CA GLN A 334 14.14 13.74 22.31
C GLN A 334 12.92 14.62 22.02
N LEU A 335 11.77 14.30 22.62
CA LEU A 335 10.48 14.94 22.31
C LEU A 335 10.51 16.47 22.46
N GLU A 336 11.23 16.98 23.45
CA GLU A 336 11.40 18.42 23.65
C GLU A 336 12.13 19.11 22.49
N GLU A 337 13.22 18.51 21.99
CA GLU A 337 13.98 19.05 20.86
C GLU A 337 13.17 18.96 19.57
N VAL A 338 12.44 17.87 19.38
CA VAL A 338 11.49 17.70 18.27
C VAL A 338 10.43 18.81 18.30
N SER A 339 9.84 19.09 19.47
CA SER A 339 8.88 20.18 19.64
C SER A 339 9.51 21.54 19.36
N LYS A 340 10.63 21.87 20.01
CA LYS A 340 11.26 23.19 19.94
C LYS A 340 11.84 23.51 18.56
N LYS A 341 12.45 22.54 17.89
CA LYS A 341 13.13 22.74 16.59
C LYS A 341 12.29 22.33 15.40
N LEU A 342 11.72 21.12 15.40
CA LEU A 342 11.08 20.58 14.21
C LEU A 342 9.63 21.04 14.05
N VAL A 343 8.83 21.02 15.12
CA VAL A 343 7.42 21.48 15.04
C VAL A 343 7.36 22.96 14.66
N LYS A 344 8.15 23.80 15.33
CA LYS A 344 8.18 25.26 15.08
C LYS A 344 8.73 25.65 13.71
N SER A 345 9.46 24.75 13.03
CA SER A 345 9.99 25.01 11.68
C SER A 345 8.94 24.86 10.58
N ILE A 346 7.78 24.24 10.88
CA ILE A 346 6.71 24.01 9.92
C ILE A 346 5.59 25.03 10.16
N VAL A 347 5.23 25.76 9.11
CA VAL A 347 4.10 26.69 9.12
C VAL A 347 3.03 26.26 8.12
N ARG A 348 1.86 26.91 8.15
CA ARG A 348 0.75 26.56 7.27
C ARG A 348 1.10 26.80 5.80
N GLU A 349 1.87 27.85 5.54
CA GLU A 349 2.27 28.32 4.22
C GLU A 349 3.20 27.33 3.49
N ASP A 350 3.83 26.40 4.22
CA ASP A 350 4.64 25.33 3.64
C ASP A 350 3.82 24.31 2.84
N PHE A 351 2.49 24.32 3.02
CA PHE A 351 1.58 23.37 2.39
C PHE A 351 0.72 24.02 1.32
N THR A 352 0.78 23.45 0.12
CA THR A 352 -0.07 23.88 -1.01
C THR A 352 -1.53 23.45 -0.87
N LYS A 353 -1.78 22.38 -0.11
CA LYS A 353 -3.12 21.79 0.07
C LYS A 353 -3.53 21.83 1.53
N GLN A 354 -4.78 22.20 1.78
CA GLN A 354 -5.33 22.23 3.15
C GLN A 354 -5.33 20.83 3.76
N SER A 355 -5.56 19.79 2.96
CA SER A 355 -5.47 18.40 3.41
C SER A 355 -4.10 17.97 3.95
N GLU A 356 -3.00 18.58 3.50
CA GLU A 356 -1.65 18.28 3.99
C GLU A 356 -1.42 18.93 5.37
N TRP A 357 -1.81 20.20 5.54
CA TRP A 357 -1.84 20.88 6.84
C TRP A 357 -2.70 20.12 7.86
N LEU A 358 -3.90 19.68 7.46
CA LEU A 358 -4.78 18.85 8.32
C LEU A 358 -4.09 17.55 8.74
N SER A 359 -3.34 16.91 7.84
CA SER A 359 -2.61 15.67 8.14
C SER A 359 -1.51 15.92 9.17
N PHE A 360 -0.81 17.04 9.05
CA PHE A 360 0.23 17.46 9.97
C PHE A 360 -0.33 17.74 11.37
N VAL A 361 -1.36 18.58 11.50
CA VAL A 361 -1.98 18.86 12.82
C VAL A 361 -2.56 17.59 13.47
N TRP A 362 -3.17 16.72 12.67
CA TRP A 362 -3.64 15.42 13.14
C TRP A 362 -2.50 14.52 13.63
N SER A 363 -1.34 14.55 12.97
CA SER A 363 -0.15 13.82 13.44
C SER A 363 0.42 14.36 14.75
N LEU A 364 0.48 15.69 14.92
CA LEU A 364 0.89 16.31 16.18
C LEU A 364 -0.03 15.90 17.34
N THR A 365 -1.32 15.76 17.05
CA THR A 365 -2.33 15.36 18.05
C THR A 365 -2.07 13.96 18.58
N MET A 366 -1.83 12.99 17.69
CA MET A 366 -1.47 11.61 18.08
C MET A 366 -0.14 11.55 18.86
N LEU A 367 0.79 12.45 18.56
CA LEU A 367 2.08 12.52 19.24
C LEU A 367 2.01 13.26 20.59
N GLY A 368 0.92 13.96 20.89
CA GLY A 368 0.80 14.83 22.06
C GLY A 368 1.64 16.11 21.96
N LEU A 369 1.91 16.58 20.74
CA LEU A 369 2.70 17.77 20.42
C LEU A 369 1.83 18.93 19.89
N VAL A 370 0.52 18.74 19.87
CA VAL A 370 -0.41 19.73 19.32
C VAL A 370 -0.59 20.90 20.30
N GLU A 371 -0.74 22.11 19.75
CA GLU A 371 -1.00 23.32 20.54
C GLU A 371 -2.43 23.82 20.21
N HIS A 372 -2.97 24.70 21.06
CA HIS A 372 -4.31 25.27 20.84
C HIS A 372 -4.39 26.06 19.53
N SER A 373 -3.32 26.74 19.13
CA SER A 373 -3.17 27.44 17.86
C SER A 373 -3.34 26.48 16.67
N HIS A 374 -2.70 25.31 16.73
CA HIS A 374 -2.80 24.27 15.72
C HIS A 374 -4.25 23.76 15.59
N LEU A 375 -4.91 23.45 16.70
CA LEU A 375 -6.31 23.00 16.70
C LEU A 375 -7.25 24.08 16.13
N ALA A 376 -7.12 25.32 16.60
CA ALA A 376 -7.93 26.44 16.10
C ALA A 376 -7.77 26.67 14.59
N SER A 377 -6.56 26.46 14.07
CA SER A 377 -6.27 26.66 12.64
C SER A 377 -7.05 25.71 11.72
N VAL A 378 -7.42 24.52 12.19
CA VAL A 378 -8.09 23.47 11.40
C VAL A 378 -9.56 23.25 11.78
N LEU A 379 -9.97 23.65 12.97
CA LEU A 379 -11.36 23.56 13.43
C LEU A 379 -12.18 24.83 13.13
N SER A 380 -11.56 25.87 12.58
CA SER A 380 -12.24 27.10 12.15
C SER A 380 -13.15 26.88 10.92
N ALA A 381 -14.22 27.67 10.84
CA ALA A 381 -15.10 27.68 9.67
C ALA A 381 -14.35 28.03 8.38
N ASP A 382 -13.42 28.98 8.44
CA ASP A 382 -12.60 29.40 7.29
C ASP A 382 -11.75 28.25 6.74
N PHE A 383 -11.20 27.41 7.61
CA PHE A 383 -10.45 26.23 7.19
C PHE A 383 -11.35 25.22 6.47
N LEU A 384 -12.57 25.00 6.97
CA LEU A 384 -13.52 24.09 6.31
C LEU A 384 -13.91 24.59 4.92
N GLU A 385 -14.13 25.90 4.76
CA GLU A 385 -14.40 26.50 3.45
C GLU A 385 -13.20 26.41 2.51
N ALA A 386 -11.98 26.64 3.02
CA ALA A 386 -10.76 26.43 2.24
C ALA A 386 -10.59 24.96 1.81
N LEU A 387 -10.88 24.02 2.70
CA LEU A 387 -10.79 22.58 2.42
C LEU A 387 -11.85 22.11 1.40
N LYS A 388 -13.03 22.74 1.37
CA LYS A 388 -14.05 22.49 0.33
C LYS A 388 -13.56 22.93 -1.06
N LYS A 389 -12.75 24.00 -1.13
CA LYS A 389 -12.19 24.55 -2.37
C LYS A 389 -10.99 23.75 -2.90
N ASP A 390 -10.35 22.91 -2.08
CA ASP A 390 -9.30 22.00 -2.54
C ASP A 390 -9.85 21.11 -3.67
N LYS A 391 -9.01 20.78 -4.67
CA LYS A 391 -9.39 19.89 -5.80
C LYS A 391 -9.97 18.54 -5.35
N ALA A 392 -9.52 18.04 -4.20
CA ALA A 392 -10.00 16.78 -3.62
C ALA A 392 -11.33 16.93 -2.84
N GLY A 393 -11.71 18.16 -2.49
CA GLY A 393 -12.83 18.49 -1.62
C GLY A 393 -12.71 17.90 -0.21
N VAL A 394 -13.83 17.95 0.52
CA VAL A 394 -13.95 17.36 1.86
C VAL A 394 -14.14 15.85 1.74
N THR A 395 -13.03 15.12 1.70
CA THR A 395 -13.04 13.66 1.61
C THR A 395 -13.40 13.00 2.94
N ALA A 396 -13.89 11.75 2.91
CA ALA A 396 -14.19 10.98 4.13
C ALA A 396 -13.02 10.94 5.11
N THR A 397 -11.78 10.73 4.63
CA THR A 397 -10.57 10.77 5.47
C THR A 397 -10.37 12.14 6.13
N SER A 398 -10.62 13.23 5.40
CA SER A 398 -10.52 14.58 5.98
C SER A 398 -11.58 14.78 7.06
N LYS A 399 -12.81 14.29 6.83
CA LYS A 399 -13.87 14.33 7.84
C LYS A 399 -13.49 13.56 9.10
N MET A 400 -13.02 12.32 8.97
CA MET A 400 -12.59 11.50 10.11
C MET A 400 -11.52 12.19 10.94
N ARG A 401 -10.52 12.81 10.29
CA ARG A 401 -9.46 13.56 10.99
C ARG A 401 -9.99 14.79 11.70
N LEU A 402 -10.88 15.56 11.07
CA LEU A 402 -11.53 16.71 11.70
C LEU A 402 -12.36 16.28 12.92
N LEU A 403 -13.08 15.17 12.84
CA LEU A 403 -13.81 14.62 13.99
C LEU A 403 -12.86 14.17 15.09
N ASN A 404 -11.78 13.45 14.78
CA ASN A 404 -10.75 13.09 15.75
C ASN A 404 -10.18 14.33 16.48
N LEU A 405 -9.86 15.39 15.71
CA LEU A 405 -9.31 16.63 16.24
C LEU A 405 -10.33 17.38 17.12
N SER A 406 -11.59 17.45 16.69
CA SER A 406 -12.67 18.06 17.47
C SER A 406 -12.90 17.33 18.79
N SER A 407 -12.90 15.99 18.76
CA SER A 407 -13.06 15.18 19.97
C SER A 407 -11.85 15.30 20.88
N TYR A 408 -10.64 15.33 20.33
CA TYR A 408 -9.42 15.58 21.11
C TYR A 408 -9.46 16.95 21.79
N ALA A 409 -9.87 17.99 21.07
CA ALA A 409 -10.00 19.35 21.60
C ALA A 409 -11.01 19.43 22.76
N GLN A 410 -12.07 18.62 22.74
CA GLN A 410 -13.11 18.61 23.77
C GLN A 410 -12.76 17.72 24.97
N LEU A 411 -12.09 16.58 24.75
CA LEU A 411 -11.92 15.54 25.76
C LEU A 411 -10.52 15.48 26.37
N ILE A 412 -9.50 15.92 25.64
CA ILE A 412 -8.09 15.72 26.00
C ILE A 412 -7.33 17.04 26.14
N ALA A 413 -7.56 17.99 25.24
CA ALA A 413 -6.91 19.30 25.31
C ALA A 413 -7.45 20.10 26.50
N THR A 414 -6.61 20.26 27.53
CA THR A 414 -6.94 21.03 28.73
C THR A 414 -7.17 22.50 28.40
N ASP A 415 -8.30 23.07 28.84
CA ASP A 415 -8.62 24.50 28.69
C ASP A 415 -8.67 25.02 27.25
N TYR A 416 -8.96 24.15 26.28
CA TYR A 416 -9.16 24.61 24.91
C TYR A 416 -10.40 25.49 24.78
N LYS A 417 -10.21 26.74 24.33
CA LYS A 417 -11.28 27.74 24.12
C LYS A 417 -11.43 28.18 22.66
N GLY A 418 -10.78 27.47 21.75
CA GLY A 418 -10.83 27.77 20.32
C GLY A 418 -12.12 27.28 19.65
N PRO A 419 -12.25 27.49 18.33
CA PRO A 419 -13.42 27.06 17.58
C PRO A 419 -13.56 25.53 17.58
N LEU A 420 -14.81 25.07 17.61
CA LEU A 420 -15.19 23.67 17.44
C LEU A 420 -16.06 23.53 16.20
N LEU A 421 -16.21 22.29 15.72
CA LEU A 421 -17.12 22.00 14.62
C LEU A 421 -18.57 22.27 15.05
N SER A 422 -19.34 22.98 14.22
CA SER A 422 -20.79 23.13 14.42
C SER A 422 -21.49 21.77 14.37
N THR A 423 -22.44 21.53 15.27
CA THR A 423 -23.23 20.29 15.37
C THR A 423 -23.91 19.90 14.07
N ASP A 424 -24.27 20.88 13.23
CA ASP A 424 -24.95 20.67 11.95
C ASP A 424 -23.97 20.49 10.78
N SER A 425 -22.67 20.40 11.06
CA SER A 425 -21.64 20.31 10.04
C SER A 425 -21.77 19.02 9.23
N PRO A 426 -21.66 19.08 7.87
CA PRO A 426 -21.65 17.89 7.03
C PRO A 426 -20.43 16.99 7.28
N VAL A 427 -19.47 17.43 8.10
CA VAL A 427 -18.32 16.65 8.55
C VAL A 427 -18.75 15.44 9.40
N TYR A 428 -19.86 15.54 10.14
CA TYR A 428 -20.41 14.43 10.93
C TYR A 428 -21.00 13.30 10.07
N GLN A 429 -21.28 13.58 8.80
CA GLN A 429 -21.78 12.58 7.84
C GLN A 429 -20.60 11.87 7.16
N VAL A 430 -20.07 10.86 7.83
CA VAL A 430 -19.00 10.00 7.30
C VAL A 430 -19.53 8.62 6.98
N PRO A 431 -19.43 8.14 5.73
CA PRO A 431 -19.73 6.75 5.43
C PRO A 431 -18.63 5.87 6.02
N MET A 432 -18.93 5.23 7.15
CA MET A 432 -18.02 4.31 7.85
C MET A 432 -18.50 2.87 7.65
N ALA A 433 -17.63 2.03 7.11
CA ALA A 433 -17.86 0.60 6.97
C ALA A 433 -16.57 -0.17 7.23
N HIS A 434 -16.68 -1.38 7.77
CA HIS A 434 -15.50 -2.22 7.97
C HIS A 434 -15.03 -2.84 6.64
N PRO A 435 -13.71 -2.98 6.45
CA PRO A 435 -13.17 -3.85 5.41
C PRO A 435 -13.63 -5.29 5.61
N LYS A 436 -13.76 -6.06 4.53
CA LYS A 436 -14.21 -7.47 4.58
C LYS A 436 -13.42 -8.30 5.61
N ALA A 437 -12.10 -8.12 5.67
CA ALA A 437 -11.24 -8.85 6.61
C ALA A 437 -11.57 -8.53 8.07
N LYS A 438 -11.74 -7.25 8.42
CA LYS A 438 -12.16 -6.81 9.75
C LYS A 438 -13.59 -7.26 10.06
N GLN A 439 -14.51 -7.19 9.09
CA GLN A 439 -15.89 -7.63 9.28
C GLN A 439 -16.00 -9.10 9.68
N VAL A 440 -15.15 -9.97 9.13
CA VAL A 440 -15.09 -11.39 9.53
C VAL A 440 -14.73 -11.54 11.01
N LEU A 441 -13.71 -10.81 11.48
CA LEU A 441 -13.30 -10.83 12.89
C LEU A 441 -14.40 -10.25 13.80
N VAL A 442 -15.02 -9.13 13.41
CA VAL A 442 -16.14 -8.51 14.13
C VAL A 442 -17.30 -9.50 14.27
N ASN A 443 -17.73 -10.12 13.18
CA ASN A 443 -18.81 -11.12 13.23
C ASN A 443 -18.44 -12.30 14.14
N GLY A 444 -17.20 -12.77 14.07
CA GLY A 444 -16.72 -13.83 14.95
C GLY A 444 -16.73 -13.45 16.43
N MET A 445 -16.42 -12.19 16.76
CA MET A 445 -16.52 -11.65 18.12
C MET A 445 -17.99 -11.56 18.55
N LEU A 446 -18.88 -11.03 17.69
CA LEU A 446 -20.31 -10.92 17.97
C LEU A 446 -20.96 -12.27 18.25
N ASP A 447 -20.58 -13.31 17.51
CA ASP A 447 -21.09 -14.67 17.75
C ASP A 447 -20.67 -15.23 19.10
N ALA A 448 -19.45 -14.92 19.56
CA ALA A 448 -19.01 -15.30 20.91
C ALA A 448 -19.72 -14.46 21.99
N LEU A 449 -19.96 -13.17 21.75
CA LEU A 449 -20.71 -12.32 22.69
C LEU A 449 -22.15 -12.77 22.89
N LYS A 450 -22.83 -13.26 21.85
CA LYS A 450 -24.19 -13.83 21.97
C LYS A 450 -24.27 -15.03 22.91
N SER A 451 -23.17 -15.76 23.12
CA SER A 451 -23.12 -16.85 24.10
C SER A 451 -22.87 -16.36 25.53
N LEU A 452 -22.31 -15.16 25.71
CA LEU A 452 -22.01 -14.57 27.02
C LEU A 452 -23.14 -13.65 27.53
N LEU A 453 -23.86 -13.01 26.61
CA LEU A 453 -24.88 -12.03 26.93
C LEU A 453 -26.27 -12.66 26.78
N PRO A 454 -27.08 -12.69 27.86
CA PRO A 454 -28.32 -13.47 27.89
C PRO A 454 -29.45 -12.90 27.03
N ALA A 455 -29.39 -11.63 26.64
CA ALA A 455 -30.43 -10.97 25.86
C ALA A 455 -29.85 -10.08 24.75
N SER A 456 -30.59 -9.94 23.65
CA SER A 456 -30.17 -9.17 22.47
C SER A 456 -30.07 -7.66 22.73
N ASN A 457 -30.81 -7.13 23.70
CA ASN A 457 -30.74 -5.73 24.12
C ASN A 457 -29.53 -5.41 25.02
N HIS A 458 -28.69 -6.38 25.34
CA HIS A 458 -27.44 -6.16 26.09
C HIS A 458 -26.25 -5.79 25.19
N LEU A 459 -26.44 -5.82 23.87
CA LEU A 459 -25.39 -5.63 22.88
C LEU A 459 -25.85 -4.70 21.76
N GLN A 460 -25.09 -3.64 21.53
CA GLN A 460 -25.25 -2.78 20.36
C GLN A 460 -23.99 -2.90 19.50
N THR A 461 -24.16 -2.89 18.17
CA THR A 461 -23.06 -3.08 17.22
C THR A 461 -22.90 -1.86 16.32
N ALA A 462 -21.68 -1.65 15.81
CA ALA A 462 -21.36 -0.57 14.87
C ALA A 462 -21.85 0.82 15.35
N VAL A 463 -21.60 1.15 16.62
CA VAL A 463 -22.08 2.40 17.22
C VAL A 463 -21.24 3.57 16.73
N ASP A 464 -21.89 4.55 16.11
CA ASP A 464 -21.24 5.78 15.66
C ASP A 464 -20.97 6.72 16.83
N THR A 465 -19.68 6.92 17.12
CA THR A 465 -19.22 7.77 18.22
C THR A 465 -19.29 9.26 17.91
N LYS A 466 -19.50 9.64 16.63
CA LYS A 466 -19.31 11.00 16.12
C LYS A 466 -17.87 11.53 16.26
N MET A 467 -16.92 10.67 16.66
CA MET A 467 -15.50 11.00 16.77
C MET A 467 -14.71 10.57 15.53
N GLY A 468 -15.37 10.04 14.49
CA GLY A 468 -14.74 9.61 13.24
C GLY A 468 -14.37 8.13 13.17
N PHE A 469 -14.93 7.30 14.06
CA PHE A 469 -14.83 5.84 14.05
C PHE A 469 -16.06 5.19 14.69
N LEU A 470 -16.24 3.90 14.44
CA LEU A 470 -17.31 3.08 15.03
C LEU A 470 -16.78 2.26 16.20
N ILE A 471 -17.62 2.04 17.23
CA ILE A 471 -17.41 0.98 18.21
C ILE A 471 -17.95 -0.31 17.61
N ASP A 472 -17.14 -1.38 17.59
CA ASP A 472 -17.52 -2.65 16.98
C ASP A 472 -18.64 -3.33 17.77
N ALA A 473 -18.52 -3.35 19.11
CA ALA A 473 -19.55 -3.81 20.03
C ALA A 473 -19.57 -2.98 21.33
N LEU A 474 -20.76 -2.61 21.78
CA LEU A 474 -21.01 -1.87 23.01
C LEU A 474 -21.85 -2.72 23.96
N CYS A 475 -21.41 -2.81 25.21
CA CYS A 475 -22.12 -3.47 26.30
C CYS A 475 -22.11 -2.58 27.56
N HIS A 476 -23.15 -2.65 28.38
CA HIS A 476 -23.20 -2.01 29.69
C HIS A 476 -23.22 -3.06 30.79
N PHE A 477 -22.55 -2.77 31.91
CA PHE A 477 -22.55 -3.64 33.09
C PHE A 477 -22.88 -2.83 34.35
N ASP A 478 -23.51 -3.48 35.34
CA ASP A 478 -23.67 -2.90 36.67
C ASP A 478 -22.35 -2.97 37.47
N ALA A 479 -22.35 -2.43 38.69
CA ALA A 479 -21.20 -2.51 39.59
C ALA A 479 -20.84 -3.96 39.99
N ASN A 480 -21.80 -4.88 39.92
CA ASN A 480 -21.64 -6.31 40.20
C ASN A 480 -21.22 -7.10 38.95
N LYS A 481 -21.00 -6.42 37.81
CA LYS A 481 -20.60 -6.97 36.51
C LYS A 481 -21.66 -7.84 35.85
N ASN A 482 -22.93 -7.65 36.18
CA ASN A 482 -24.04 -8.22 35.43
C ASN A 482 -24.33 -7.37 34.19
N PRO A 483 -24.60 -7.99 33.03
CA PRO A 483 -24.93 -7.27 31.82
C PRO A 483 -26.25 -6.50 31.98
N LEU A 484 -26.28 -5.27 31.49
CA LEU A 484 -27.43 -4.38 31.58
C LEU A 484 -28.10 -4.17 30.21
N PRO A 485 -29.44 -3.98 30.20
CA PRO A 485 -30.18 -3.52 29.02
C PRO A 485 -29.71 -2.15 28.56
N LEU A 486 -29.49 -2.01 27.25
CA LEU A 486 -29.10 -0.75 26.59
C LEU A 486 -30.30 0.13 26.26
N ASP A 487 -31.52 -0.40 26.28
CA ASP A 487 -32.78 0.34 26.09
C ASP A 487 -33.14 1.24 27.28
N LYS A 488 -32.45 1.08 28.42
CA LYS A 488 -32.68 1.86 29.64
C LYS A 488 -31.44 2.69 29.97
N GLU A 489 -31.65 3.94 30.37
CA GLU A 489 -30.57 4.76 30.89
C GLU A 489 -30.11 4.24 32.25
N ASN A 490 -28.82 3.99 32.36
CA ASN A 490 -28.19 3.50 33.58
C ASN A 490 -27.02 4.43 33.92
N PRO A 491 -27.23 5.46 34.77
CA PRO A 491 -26.21 6.50 35.03
C PRO A 491 -24.89 5.96 35.60
N ASN A 492 -24.97 4.86 36.36
CA ASN A 492 -23.82 4.21 36.99
C ASN A 492 -23.34 2.97 36.22
N ALA A 493 -23.74 2.82 34.95
CA ALA A 493 -23.29 1.70 34.14
C ALA A 493 -21.81 1.81 33.78
N ILE A 494 -21.11 0.70 33.89
CA ILE A 494 -19.78 0.52 33.31
C ILE A 494 -19.99 0.32 31.81
N ARG A 495 -19.66 1.36 31.03
CA ARG A 495 -19.80 1.34 29.57
C ARG A 495 -18.56 0.68 28.97
N VAL A 496 -18.73 -0.46 28.31
CA VAL A 496 -17.63 -1.23 27.74
C VAL A 496 -17.69 -1.18 26.21
N ALA A 497 -16.62 -0.66 25.60
CA ALA A 497 -16.45 -0.60 24.16
C ALA A 497 -15.45 -1.68 23.72
N LEU A 498 -15.92 -2.68 22.97
CA LEU A 498 -15.04 -3.68 22.36
C LEU A 498 -14.60 -3.20 20.99
N MET A 499 -13.28 -3.23 20.78
CA MET A 499 -12.63 -2.75 19.56
C MET A 499 -11.79 -3.87 18.94
N VAL A 500 -12.22 -4.39 17.80
CA VAL A 500 -11.48 -5.36 17.00
C VAL A 500 -10.31 -4.66 16.33
N ILE A 501 -9.11 -5.19 16.55
CA ILE A 501 -7.87 -4.68 15.94
C ILE A 501 -7.44 -5.66 14.85
N ASP A 502 -7.58 -5.27 13.59
CA ASP A 502 -7.23 -6.14 12.46
C ASP A 502 -5.72 -6.12 12.17
N PHE A 503 -5.28 -6.85 11.14
CA PHE A 503 -3.87 -6.84 10.72
C PHE A 503 -3.36 -5.44 10.38
N HIS A 504 -4.24 -4.60 9.84
CA HIS A 504 -3.95 -3.22 9.52
C HIS A 504 -4.10 -2.28 10.74
N ASP A 505 -4.68 -2.76 11.82
CA ASP A 505 -4.73 -2.22 13.18
C ASP A 505 -3.34 -1.93 13.81
N ILE A 506 -2.33 -2.69 13.37
CA ILE A 506 -1.10 -2.96 14.11
C ILE A 506 0.14 -2.54 13.31
N CYS A 507 1.14 -2.04 14.01
CA CYS A 507 2.49 -1.84 13.50
C CYS A 507 3.27 -3.16 13.49
N HIS A 508 3.92 -3.46 12.37
CA HIS A 508 4.76 -4.64 12.18
C HIS A 508 6.23 -4.32 12.47
N GLY A 509 7.12 -5.29 12.27
CA GLY A 509 8.56 -5.14 12.55
C GLY A 509 8.94 -5.68 13.93
N THR A 510 10.12 -5.28 14.40
CA THR A 510 10.73 -5.75 15.66
C THR A 510 9.88 -5.37 16.88
N HIS A 511 9.26 -4.19 16.84
CA HIS A 511 8.56 -3.63 18.00
C HIS A 511 7.06 -3.47 17.71
N ARG A 512 6.31 -4.58 17.69
CA ARG A 512 4.87 -4.59 17.38
C ARG A 512 4.05 -3.83 18.42
N CYS A 513 3.10 -3.02 17.96
CA CYS A 513 2.14 -2.31 18.82
C CYS A 513 0.90 -1.88 18.00
N ALA A 514 -0.15 -1.42 18.68
CA ALA A 514 -1.27 -0.77 18.00
C ALA A 514 -0.79 0.50 17.25
N SER A 515 -1.38 0.77 16.08
CA SER A 515 -1.09 2.01 15.33
C SER A 515 -1.49 3.26 16.13
N GLY A 516 -0.93 4.41 15.80
CA GLY A 516 -1.29 5.65 16.53
C GLY A 516 -2.76 6.05 16.33
N VAL A 517 -3.37 5.67 15.20
CA VAL A 517 -4.81 5.89 14.97
C VAL A 517 -5.64 5.03 15.93
N THR A 518 -5.24 3.78 16.10
CA THR A 518 -5.86 2.84 17.05
C THR A 518 -5.67 3.32 18.49
N ASN A 519 -4.48 3.81 18.84
CA ASN A 519 -4.21 4.34 20.17
C ASN A 519 -5.05 5.58 20.46
N LEU A 520 -5.10 6.55 19.54
CA LEU A 520 -5.96 7.73 19.67
C LEU A 520 -7.44 7.36 19.82
N THR A 521 -7.89 6.32 19.11
CA THR A 521 -9.26 5.79 19.23
C THR A 521 -9.54 5.32 20.67
N PHE A 522 -8.60 4.62 21.28
CA PHE A 522 -8.72 4.14 22.66
C PHE A 522 -8.71 5.31 23.64
N ASP A 523 -7.76 6.25 23.49
CA ASP A 523 -7.64 7.42 24.34
C ASP A 523 -8.94 8.26 24.32
N LEU A 524 -9.54 8.48 23.13
CA LEU A 524 -10.79 9.21 22.99
C LEU A 524 -11.98 8.47 23.63
N LEU A 525 -12.07 7.15 23.47
CA LEU A 525 -13.12 6.35 24.09
C LEU A 525 -13.00 6.37 25.62
N GLU A 526 -11.80 6.16 26.16
CA GLU A 526 -11.54 6.21 27.60
C GLU A 526 -11.88 7.57 28.19
N LYS A 527 -11.49 8.65 27.53
CA LYS A 527 -11.81 10.02 27.97
C LYS A 527 -13.28 10.39 27.82
N SER A 528 -14.02 9.69 26.96
CA SER A 528 -15.49 9.78 26.88
C SER A 528 -16.24 8.84 27.85
N GLY A 529 -15.50 8.17 28.75
CA GLY A 529 -16.05 7.37 29.84
C GLY A 529 -16.31 5.89 29.52
N TYR A 530 -15.71 5.35 28.45
CA TYR A 530 -15.77 3.92 28.16
C TYR A 530 -14.56 3.16 28.74
N HIS A 531 -14.78 1.91 29.15
CA HIS A 531 -13.71 0.94 29.32
C HIS A 531 -13.49 0.24 27.98
N VAL A 532 -12.29 0.37 27.42
CA VAL A 532 -11.98 -0.18 26.10
C VAL A 532 -11.43 -1.60 26.24
N ILE A 533 -12.03 -2.56 25.53
CA ILE A 533 -11.48 -3.91 25.37
C ILE A 533 -10.93 -4.05 23.95
N PRO A 534 -9.60 -4.07 23.77
CA PRO A 534 -9.01 -4.43 22.50
C PRO A 534 -9.15 -5.94 22.24
N VAL A 535 -9.58 -6.30 21.03
CA VAL A 535 -9.68 -7.69 20.54
C VAL A 535 -8.79 -7.83 19.31
N PRO A 536 -7.49 -8.10 19.49
CA PRO A 536 -6.54 -8.12 18.39
C PRO A 536 -6.54 -9.45 17.63
N TYR A 537 -6.32 -9.37 16.32
CA TYR A 537 -6.38 -10.52 15.40
C TYR A 537 -5.38 -11.65 15.71
N ASN A 538 -4.32 -11.35 16.45
CA ASN A 538 -3.30 -12.33 16.86
C ASN A 538 -3.70 -13.10 18.12
N GLU A 539 -4.64 -12.59 18.92
CA GLU A 539 -5.20 -13.27 20.10
C GLU A 539 -6.56 -13.89 19.80
N PHE A 540 -7.31 -13.32 18.85
CA PHE A 540 -8.67 -13.73 18.49
C PHE A 540 -8.76 -14.19 17.03
N SER A 541 -8.98 -15.48 16.83
CA SER A 541 -9.14 -16.08 15.48
C SER A 541 -10.53 -16.67 15.27
N THR A 542 -11.11 -16.43 14.09
CA THR A 542 -12.38 -17.08 13.68
C THR A 542 -12.22 -18.55 13.34
N SER A 543 -10.99 -19.05 13.15
CA SER A 543 -10.72 -20.48 12.98
C SER A 543 -10.81 -21.27 14.30
N ASP A 544 -10.75 -20.57 15.43
CA ASP A 544 -10.85 -21.21 16.75
C ASP A 544 -12.29 -21.66 17.05
N LYS A 545 -12.39 -22.77 17.80
CA LYS A 545 -13.67 -23.26 18.32
C LYS A 545 -14.38 -22.16 19.11
N LEU A 546 -15.71 -22.08 18.98
CA LEU A 546 -16.53 -21.05 19.63
C LEU A 546 -16.25 -20.95 21.14
N LEU A 547 -16.16 -22.09 21.85
CA LEU A 547 -15.89 -22.11 23.29
C LEU A 547 -14.60 -21.37 23.66
N LYS A 548 -13.53 -21.51 22.88
CA LYS A 548 -12.25 -20.80 23.12
C LYS A 548 -12.40 -19.29 22.93
N ARG A 549 -13.17 -18.86 21.92
CA ARG A 549 -13.48 -17.44 21.68
C ARG A 549 -14.32 -16.85 22.81
N VAL A 550 -15.29 -17.61 23.32
CA VAL A 550 -16.14 -17.24 24.47
C VAL A 550 -15.30 -17.08 25.73
N GLN A 551 -14.47 -18.08 26.06
CA GLN A 551 -13.56 -18.03 27.22
C GLN A 551 -12.58 -16.85 27.15
N TYR A 552 -12.07 -16.55 25.95
CA TYR A 552 -11.22 -15.39 25.74
C TYR A 552 -11.93 -14.08 26.10
N LEU A 553 -13.13 -13.83 25.56
CA LEU A 553 -13.89 -12.61 25.87
C LEU A 553 -14.32 -12.54 27.33
N GLU A 554 -14.73 -13.68 27.92
CA GLU A 554 -15.05 -13.77 29.34
C GLU A 554 -13.85 -13.37 30.21
N SER A 555 -12.64 -13.81 29.85
CA SER A 555 -11.41 -13.43 30.57
C SER A 555 -11.12 -11.93 30.48
N LYS A 556 -11.41 -11.30 29.33
CA LYS A 556 -11.24 -9.84 29.15
C LYS A 556 -12.25 -9.06 29.99
N PHE A 557 -13.51 -9.50 30.04
CA PHE A 557 -14.51 -8.89 30.94
C PHE A 557 -14.12 -9.05 32.42
N LYS A 558 -13.58 -10.22 32.81
CA LYS A 558 -13.05 -10.44 34.16
C LYS A 558 -11.83 -9.58 34.47
N ALA A 559 -11.01 -9.19 33.48
CA ALA A 559 -9.86 -8.31 33.72
C ALA A 559 -10.27 -6.86 34.04
N ILE A 560 -11.33 -6.34 33.42
CA ILE A 560 -11.95 -5.06 33.82
C ILE A 560 -12.33 -5.09 35.30
N ALA A 561 -12.74 -6.27 35.77
CA ALA A 561 -13.20 -6.52 37.12
C ALA A 561 -12.14 -6.30 38.21
N SER A 562 -10.85 -6.24 37.86
CA SER A 562 -9.70 -6.19 38.78
C SER A 562 -8.92 -4.87 38.75
N SER A 563 -9.19 -3.98 37.80
CA SER A 563 -8.55 -2.66 37.71
C SER A 563 -9.33 -1.66 38.57
N LYS A 564 -9.02 -1.61 39.87
CA LYS A 564 -9.41 -0.51 40.77
C LYS A 564 -8.16 0.24 41.20
#